data_AF-E6TJR0-F1
#
_entry.id   AF-E6TJR0-F1
#
_cell.length_a   1.000
_cell.length_b   1.000
_cell.length_c   1.000
_cell.angle_alpha   90.00
_cell.angle_beta   90.00
_cell.angle_gamma   90.00
#
_symmetry.space_group_name_H-M   'P 1'
#
loop_
_entity.id
_entity.type
_entity.pdbx_description
1 polymer ?
#
loop_
_entity_poly.entity_id
_entity_poly.type
_entity_poly.pdbx_seq_one_letter_code
_entity_poly.pdbx_strand_id
1 'polypeptide(L)'
;MAKAESLQPVPATPYPVIVSERRTASRQALVPYRGNRYSVPPELAAAQVVVSHPVGGEFCDIATTSGIIVARHRMAADGLGVMVRDSGHVIALDTAAMATAATGRPHRRKERIPPGPAAKAAAAQLLRIEQAESSAHQSHTPSTASTVIDLSAYERAAQNRTIQ
;
A
#
# COMPACT_ATOMS: atom_id res chain seq x y z
N MET A 1 42.35 32.05 -48.24
CA MET A 1 42.37 32.62 -46.88
C MET A 1 40.95 32.56 -46.34
N ALA A 2 40.57 31.46 -45.68
CA ALA A 2 39.24 31.33 -45.08
C ALA A 2 39.18 32.21 -43.83
N LYS A 3 38.25 33.17 -43.82
CA LYS A 3 37.98 34.06 -42.68
C LYS A 3 37.52 33.19 -41.50
N ALA A 4 38.19 33.30 -40.36
CA ALA A 4 37.78 32.64 -39.13
C ALA A 4 36.41 33.18 -38.71
N GLU A 5 35.38 32.37 -38.88
CA GLU A 5 34.02 32.66 -38.42
C GLU A 5 34.05 32.88 -36.90
N SER A 6 33.50 34.00 -36.42
CA SER A 6 33.59 34.36 -35.00
C SER A 6 32.72 33.41 -34.16
N LEU A 7 33.28 32.87 -33.08
CA LEU A 7 32.56 32.01 -32.14
C LEU A 7 31.29 32.71 -31.63
N GLN A 8 30.17 31.99 -31.60
CA GLN A 8 28.95 32.51 -31.02
C GLN A 8 29.10 32.74 -29.50
N PRO A 9 28.46 33.79 -28.96
CA PRO A 9 28.45 34.04 -27.53
C PRO A 9 27.79 32.89 -26.78
N VAL A 10 28.28 32.63 -25.56
CA VAL A 10 27.72 31.61 -24.67
C VAL A 10 26.25 31.95 -24.37
N PRO A 11 25.32 30.98 -24.46
CA PRO A 11 23.91 31.23 -24.18
C PRO A 11 23.70 31.73 -22.74
N ALA A 12 22.78 32.68 -22.58
CA ALA A 12 22.51 33.34 -21.30
C ALA A 12 21.92 32.41 -20.22
N THR A 13 21.33 31.29 -20.64
CA THR A 13 20.80 30.26 -19.75
C THR A 13 21.63 28.98 -19.85
N PRO A 14 21.90 28.30 -18.73
CA PRO A 14 22.53 26.98 -18.75
C PRO A 14 21.76 26.00 -19.64
N TYR A 15 22.47 25.13 -20.35
CA TYR A 15 21.83 24.05 -21.10
C TYR A 15 21.10 23.10 -20.15
N PRO A 16 19.86 22.70 -20.47
CA PRO A 16 19.11 21.77 -19.63
C PRO A 16 19.79 20.40 -19.66
N VAL A 17 20.07 19.84 -18.47
CA VAL A 17 20.59 18.49 -18.32
C VAL A 17 19.46 17.59 -17.83
N ILE A 18 19.24 16.47 -18.52
CA ILE A 18 18.24 15.47 -18.15
C ILE A 18 18.96 14.16 -17.80
N VAL A 19 18.69 13.65 -16.61
CA VAL A 19 19.14 12.32 -16.20
C VAL A 19 18.08 11.32 -16.64
N SER A 20 18.48 10.25 -17.31
CA SER A 20 17.59 9.14 -17.67
C SER A 20 18.16 7.81 -17.22
N GLU A 21 17.29 6.95 -16.69
CA GLU A 21 17.67 5.63 -16.19
C GLU A 21 16.62 4.59 -16.56
N ARG A 22 17.08 3.43 -17.06
CA ARG A 22 16.21 2.28 -17.33
C ARG A 22 15.97 1.50 -16.06
N ARG A 23 14.71 1.23 -15.75
CA ARG A 23 14.28 0.47 -14.58
C ARG A 23 13.21 -0.55 -14.97
N THR A 24 13.12 -1.62 -14.19
CA THR A 24 12.04 -2.60 -14.32
C THR A 24 10.99 -2.33 -13.27
N ALA A 25 9.74 -2.19 -13.68
CA ALA A 25 8.62 -2.06 -12.77
C ALA A 25 8.40 -3.38 -12.03
N SER A 26 8.12 -3.31 -10.73
CA SER A 26 7.72 -4.48 -9.95
C SER A 26 6.32 -4.98 -10.36
N ARG A 27 5.95 -6.19 -9.89
CA ARG A 27 4.59 -6.73 -10.07
C ARG A 27 3.50 -5.89 -9.41
N GLN A 28 3.86 -5.02 -8.46
CA GLN A 28 2.95 -4.07 -7.82
C GLN A 28 2.87 -2.74 -8.56
N ALA A 29 3.35 -2.69 -9.81
CA ALA A 29 3.38 -1.48 -10.64
C ALA A 29 4.13 -0.32 -9.96
N LEU A 30 5.30 -0.64 -9.37
CA LEU A 30 6.20 0.35 -8.75
C LEU A 30 7.58 0.30 -9.39
N VAL A 31 8.17 1.49 -9.61
CA VAL A 31 9.49 1.66 -10.20
C VAL A 31 10.43 2.27 -9.14
N PRO A 32 11.59 1.65 -8.85
CA PRO A 32 12.57 2.22 -7.94
C PRO A 32 13.34 3.34 -8.63
N TYR A 33 13.43 4.50 -7.98
CA TYR A 33 14.25 5.62 -8.45
C TYR A 33 14.75 6.43 -7.26
N ARG A 34 16.06 6.72 -7.20
CA ARG A 34 16.69 7.54 -6.15
C ARG A 34 16.37 7.10 -4.70
N GLY A 35 16.25 5.79 -4.49
CA GLY A 35 15.89 5.21 -3.19
C GLY A 35 14.39 5.31 -2.84
N ASN A 36 13.56 5.88 -3.72
CA ASN A 36 12.11 5.94 -3.59
C ASN A 36 11.43 5.02 -4.61
N ARG A 37 10.12 4.83 -4.48
CA ARG A 37 9.31 4.01 -5.39
C ARG A 37 8.15 4.83 -5.94
N TYR A 38 7.98 4.84 -7.26
CA TYR A 38 6.95 5.61 -7.95
C TYR A 38 5.99 4.67 -8.67
N SER A 39 4.69 4.95 -8.63
CA SER A 39 3.70 4.09 -9.28
C SER A 39 3.66 4.26 -10.79
N VAL A 40 3.35 3.18 -11.49
CA VAL A 40 3.05 3.17 -12.91
C VAL A 40 1.70 2.49 -13.15
N PRO A 41 1.10 2.65 -14.33
CA PRO A 41 -0.09 1.89 -14.68
C PRO A 41 0.17 0.37 -14.53
N PRO A 42 -0.81 -0.41 -14.04
CA PRO A 42 -0.65 -1.84 -13.79
C PRO A 42 -0.37 -2.66 -15.06
N GLU A 43 -0.74 -2.13 -16.23
CA GLU A 43 -0.43 -2.70 -17.55
C GLU A 43 1.08 -2.83 -17.80
N LEU A 44 1.89 -2.00 -17.13
CA LEU A 44 3.35 -2.02 -17.20
C LEU A 44 3.99 -2.79 -16.03
N ALA A 45 3.22 -3.53 -15.24
CA ALA A 45 3.78 -4.40 -14.20
C ALA A 45 4.76 -5.41 -14.82
N ALA A 46 5.97 -5.52 -14.24
CA ALA A 46 7.09 -6.30 -14.78
C ALA A 46 7.68 -5.81 -16.12
N ALA A 47 7.24 -4.69 -16.67
CA ALA A 47 7.81 -4.10 -17.89
C ALA A 47 9.04 -3.23 -17.60
N GLN A 48 9.88 -3.04 -18.63
CA GLN A 48 10.94 -2.03 -18.60
C GLN A 48 10.39 -0.65 -18.90
N VAL A 49 10.87 0.34 -18.16
CA VAL A 49 10.50 1.75 -18.30
C VAL A 49 11.76 2.62 -18.18
N VAL A 50 11.67 3.84 -18.69
CA VAL A 50 12.70 4.86 -18.56
C VAL A 50 12.20 5.92 -17.59
N VAL A 51 12.92 6.15 -16.50
CA VAL A 51 12.68 7.28 -15.61
C VAL A 51 13.59 8.41 -16.03
N SER A 52 13.04 9.60 -16.26
CA SER A 52 13.79 10.79 -16.62
C SER A 52 13.42 11.97 -15.74
N HIS A 53 14.40 12.80 -15.39
CA HIS A 53 14.12 14.08 -14.76
C HIS A 53 15.18 15.13 -15.15
N PRO A 54 14.79 16.40 -15.27
CA PRO A 54 15.75 17.48 -15.38
C PRO A 54 16.53 17.63 -14.07
N VAL A 55 17.82 17.95 -14.16
CA VAL A 55 18.65 18.26 -13.00
C VAL A 55 18.09 19.51 -12.32
N GLY A 56 17.83 19.41 -11.01
CA GLY A 56 17.18 20.48 -10.23
C GLY A 56 15.65 20.55 -10.39
N GLY A 57 15.04 19.66 -11.17
CA GLY A 57 13.58 19.56 -11.29
C GLY A 57 12.92 18.86 -10.10
N GLU A 58 11.67 19.21 -9.83
CA GLU A 58 10.86 18.57 -8.78
C GLU A 58 10.09 17.34 -9.27
N PHE A 59 10.10 17.05 -10.57
CA PHE A 59 9.28 16.00 -11.17
C PHE A 59 10.15 14.99 -11.92
N CYS A 60 9.77 13.72 -11.81
CA CYS A 60 10.28 12.67 -12.67
C CYS A 60 9.18 12.17 -13.60
N ASP A 61 9.51 12.02 -14.87
CA ASP A 61 8.68 11.43 -15.89
C ASP A 61 9.07 9.96 -16.06
N ILE A 62 8.08 9.10 -16.18
CA ILE A 62 8.26 7.68 -16.44
C ILE A 62 7.68 7.40 -17.81
N ALA A 63 8.52 6.90 -18.71
CA ALA A 63 8.16 6.58 -20.07
C ALA A 63 8.30 5.08 -20.36
N THR A 64 7.51 4.58 -21.30
CA THR A 64 7.73 3.27 -21.90
C THR A 64 9.06 3.23 -22.65
N THR A 65 9.54 2.04 -23.01
CA THR A 65 10.73 1.88 -23.87
C THR A 65 10.58 2.57 -25.24
N SER A 66 9.34 2.77 -25.71
CA SER A 66 9.05 3.52 -26.94
C SER A 66 9.08 5.06 -26.75
N GLY A 67 9.29 5.55 -25.53
CA GLY A 67 9.40 6.98 -25.23
C GLY A 67 8.07 7.67 -24.88
N ILE A 68 6.98 6.92 -24.69
CA ILE A 68 5.68 7.50 -24.31
C ILE A 68 5.67 7.72 -22.80
N ILE A 69 5.51 8.97 -22.36
CA ILE A 69 5.36 9.30 -20.93
C ILE A 69 4.00 8.78 -20.45
N VAL A 70 4.05 7.87 -19.49
CA VAL A 70 2.86 7.20 -18.92
C VAL A 70 2.56 7.67 -17.50
N ALA A 71 3.53 8.28 -16.83
CA ALA A 71 3.34 8.83 -15.49
C ALA A 71 4.31 9.99 -15.25
N ARG A 72 3.84 10.99 -14.51
CA ARG A 72 4.66 12.08 -13.99
C ARG A 72 4.44 12.18 -12.49
N HIS A 73 5.51 12.13 -11.71
CA HIS A 73 5.46 12.18 -10.25
C HIS A 73 6.28 13.32 -9.71
N ARG A 74 5.83 13.89 -8.59
CA ARG A 74 6.67 14.77 -7.78
C ARG A 74 7.71 13.92 -7.05
N MET A 75 8.97 14.30 -7.16
CA MET A 75 10.09 13.61 -6.54
C MET A 75 10.08 13.82 -5.03
N ALA A 76 10.20 12.73 -4.28
CA ALA A 76 10.53 12.77 -2.86
C ALA A 76 12.05 12.92 -2.69
N ALA A 77 12.50 13.39 -1.52
CA ALA A 77 13.92 13.49 -1.24
C ALA A 77 14.62 12.12 -1.34
N ASP A 78 15.85 12.13 -1.84
CA ASP A 78 16.63 10.93 -2.12
C ASP A 78 16.79 10.07 -0.85
N GLY A 79 16.66 8.74 -1.01
CA GLY A 79 16.95 7.79 0.06
C GLY A 79 15.88 7.62 1.15
N LEU A 80 14.74 8.31 1.07
CA LEU A 80 13.68 8.19 2.09
C LEU A 80 12.90 6.87 2.05
N GLY A 81 12.99 6.08 0.97
CA GLY A 81 12.23 4.83 0.85
C GLY A 81 10.73 5.02 0.62
N VAL A 82 10.29 6.25 0.30
CA VAL A 82 8.88 6.61 0.17
C VAL A 82 8.26 5.91 -1.05
N MET A 83 7.00 5.50 -0.90
CA MET A 83 6.17 5.01 -2.00
C MET A 83 5.20 6.12 -2.43
N VAL A 84 5.46 6.71 -3.59
CA VAL A 84 4.58 7.70 -4.22
C VAL A 84 3.61 6.97 -5.14
N ARG A 85 2.33 6.96 -4.76
CA ARG A 85 1.26 6.34 -5.55
C ARG A 85 0.27 7.40 -6.02
N ASP A 86 0.11 7.49 -7.33
CA ASP A 86 -1.02 8.20 -7.94
C ASP A 86 -2.35 7.44 -7.69
N SER A 87 -3.43 8.17 -7.47
CA SER A 87 -4.75 7.60 -7.16
C SER A 87 -5.33 6.81 -8.35
N GLY A 88 -5.10 7.25 -9.59
CA GLY A 88 -5.52 6.53 -10.78
C GLY A 88 -4.82 5.18 -10.92
N HIS A 89 -3.52 5.12 -10.60
CA HIS A 89 -2.78 3.86 -10.58
C HIS A 89 -3.27 2.90 -9.50
N VAL A 90 -3.67 3.41 -8.33
CA VAL A 90 -4.24 2.58 -7.26
C VAL A 90 -5.57 1.96 -7.70
N ILE A 91 -6.46 2.77 -8.27
CA ILE A 91 -7.78 2.30 -8.75
C ILE A 91 -7.61 1.27 -9.87
N ALA A 92 -6.72 1.54 -10.83
CA ALA A 92 -6.44 0.61 -11.93
C ALA A 92 -5.85 -0.72 -11.42
N LEU A 93 -4.93 -0.66 -10.45
CA LEU A 93 -4.33 -1.86 -9.85
C LEU A 93 -5.37 -2.68 -9.08
N ASP A 94 -6.25 -2.04 -8.31
CA ASP A 94 -7.32 -2.70 -7.58
C ASP A 94 -8.30 -3.38 -8.55
N THR A 95 -8.69 -2.68 -9.61
CA THR A 95 -9.55 -3.23 -10.67
C THR A 95 -8.92 -4.46 -11.32
N ALA A 96 -7.63 -4.40 -11.66
CA ALA A 96 -6.90 -5.54 -12.24
C ALA A 96 -6.78 -6.72 -11.27
N ALA A 97 -6.58 -6.44 -9.98
CA ALA A 97 -6.53 -7.47 -8.94
C ALA A 97 -7.88 -8.17 -8.78
N MET A 98 -8.98 -7.40 -8.73
CA MET A 98 -10.34 -7.94 -8.65
C MET A 98 -10.71 -8.77 -9.89
N ALA A 99 -10.29 -8.35 -11.09
CA ALA A 99 -10.49 -9.11 -12.32
C ALA A 99 -9.72 -10.45 -12.33
N THR A 100 -8.54 -10.50 -11.70
CA THR A 100 -7.70 -11.71 -11.65
C THR A 100 -8.13 -12.68 -10.55
N ALA A 101 -8.88 -12.21 -9.55
CA ALA A 101 -9.31 -13.03 -8.43
C ALA A 101 -10.14 -14.22 -8.93
N ALA A 102 -9.66 -15.44 -8.68
CA ALA A 102 -10.35 -16.65 -9.09
C ALA A 102 -11.66 -16.80 -8.30
N THR A 103 -12.79 -16.63 -8.98
CA THR A 103 -14.14 -16.83 -8.44
C THR A 103 -14.68 -18.25 -8.67
N GLY A 104 -13.81 -19.15 -9.13
CA GLY A 104 -14.16 -20.55 -9.36
C GLY A 104 -14.61 -21.28 -8.09
N ARG A 105 -15.24 -22.46 -8.27
CA ARG A 105 -15.72 -23.28 -7.16
C ARG A 105 -14.58 -23.54 -6.17
N PRO A 106 -14.74 -23.16 -4.88
CA PRO A 106 -13.75 -23.49 -3.86
C PRO A 106 -13.51 -25.00 -3.84
N HIS A 107 -12.27 -25.42 -3.62
CA HIS A 107 -11.95 -26.83 -3.45
C HIS A 107 -12.89 -27.46 -2.40
N ARG A 108 -13.40 -28.69 -2.61
CA ARG A 108 -14.40 -29.35 -1.73
C ARG A 108 -14.11 -29.21 -0.22
N ARG A 109 -12.83 -29.32 0.18
CA ARG A 109 -12.37 -29.18 1.58
C ARG A 109 -12.39 -27.72 2.12
N LYS A 110 -12.39 -26.73 1.22
CA LYS A 110 -12.41 -25.29 1.48
C LYS A 110 -13.75 -24.65 1.08
N GLU A 111 -14.77 -25.46 0.78
CA GLU A 111 -16.14 -24.95 0.62
C GLU A 111 -16.60 -24.38 1.97
N ARG A 112 -17.30 -23.25 1.91
CA ARG A 112 -17.88 -22.63 3.10
C ARG A 112 -19.11 -23.44 3.50
N ILE A 113 -18.90 -24.55 4.19
CA ILE A 113 -19.95 -25.44 4.67
C ILE A 113 -20.74 -24.68 5.76
N PRO A 114 -22.08 -24.57 5.64
CA PRO A 114 -22.89 -23.98 6.70
C PRO A 114 -22.63 -24.67 8.05
N PRO A 115 -22.70 -23.95 9.18
CA PRO A 115 -22.50 -24.55 10.49
C PRO A 115 -23.44 -25.73 10.69
N GLY A 116 -22.88 -26.86 11.14
CA GLY A 116 -23.63 -28.09 11.37
C GLY A 116 -24.67 -27.96 12.48
N PRO A 117 -25.58 -28.94 12.62
CA PRO A 117 -26.65 -28.89 13.63
C PRO A 117 -26.11 -28.76 15.06
N ALA A 118 -25.00 -29.44 15.39
CA ALA A 118 -24.34 -29.30 16.69
C ALA A 118 -23.79 -27.89 16.93
N ALA A 119 -23.20 -27.25 15.91
CA ALA A 119 -22.71 -25.88 16.01
C ALA A 119 -23.86 -24.87 16.19
N LYS A 120 -24.99 -25.09 15.52
CA LYS A 120 -26.21 -24.28 15.70
C LYS A 120 -26.80 -24.46 17.11
N ALA A 121 -26.82 -25.69 17.63
CA ALA A 121 -27.30 -25.97 18.98
C ALA A 121 -26.42 -25.32 20.05
N ALA A 122 -25.09 -25.43 19.90
CA ALA A 122 -24.14 -24.76 20.79
C ALA A 122 -24.28 -23.23 20.74
N ALA A 123 -24.44 -22.64 19.55
CA ALA A 123 -24.68 -21.21 19.40
C ALA A 123 -25.99 -20.76 20.11
N ALA A 124 -27.06 -21.56 20.01
CA ALA A 124 -28.31 -21.28 20.71
C ALA A 124 -28.16 -21.39 22.24
N GLN A 125 -27.29 -22.27 22.75
CA GLN A 125 -26.98 -22.33 24.18
C GLN A 125 -26.21 -21.10 24.64
N LEU A 126 -25.18 -20.67 23.89
CA LEU A 126 -24.41 -19.46 24.20
C LEU A 126 -25.31 -18.21 24.23
N LEU A 127 -26.19 -18.05 23.24
CA LEU A 127 -27.15 -16.94 23.21
C LEU A 127 -28.10 -16.94 24.42
N ARG A 128 -28.53 -18.11 24.90
CA ARG A 128 -29.36 -18.20 26.12
C ARG A 128 -28.59 -17.84 27.38
N ILE A 129 -27.32 -18.24 27.47
CA ILE A 129 -26.46 -17.90 28.61
C ILE A 129 -26.24 -16.39 28.64
N GLU A 130 -25.91 -15.78 27.50
CA GLU A 130 -25.74 -14.32 27.38
C GLU A 130 -27.03 -13.58 27.73
N GLN A 131 -28.19 -14.05 27.27
CA GLN A 131 -29.49 -13.48 27.66
C GLN A 131 -29.79 -13.65 29.15
N ALA A 132 -29.44 -14.77 29.76
CA ALA A 132 -29.63 -15.01 31.20
C ALA A 132 -28.69 -14.15 32.04
N GLU A 133 -27.43 -13.97 31.62
CA GLU A 133 -26.47 -13.07 32.27
C GLU A 133 -26.90 -11.60 32.13
N SER A 134 -27.41 -11.22 30.95
CA SER A 134 -27.99 -9.88 30.71
C SER A 134 -29.23 -9.62 31.57
N SER A 135 -30.03 -10.66 31.83
CA SER A 135 -31.22 -10.59 32.68
C SER A 135 -30.89 -10.58 34.17
N ALA A 136 -29.79 -11.24 34.57
CA ALA A 136 -29.26 -11.21 35.94
C ALA A 136 -28.49 -9.92 36.26
N HIS A 137 -27.96 -9.22 35.24
CA HIS A 137 -27.32 -7.90 35.35
C HIS A 137 -28.29 -6.73 35.12
N GLN A 138 -29.59 -6.92 35.29
CA GLN A 138 -30.55 -5.81 35.28
C GLN A 138 -30.56 -5.09 36.65
N SER A 139 -29.42 -4.51 37.00
CA SER A 139 -29.26 -3.46 38.00
C SER A 139 -27.98 -2.67 37.71
N HIS A 140 -27.76 -2.29 36.45
CA HIS A 140 -26.80 -1.24 36.13
C HIS A 140 -27.56 0.00 35.69
N THR A 141 -27.89 0.84 36.67
CA THR A 141 -28.06 2.27 36.42
C THR A 141 -26.81 2.75 35.67
N PRO A 142 -26.91 3.44 34.53
CA PRO A 142 -25.76 4.06 33.89
C PRO A 142 -25.33 5.24 34.77
N SER A 143 -24.56 4.94 35.82
CA SER A 143 -23.84 5.95 36.57
C SER A 143 -22.63 6.30 35.72
N THR A 144 -22.59 7.55 35.26
CA THR A 144 -21.44 8.19 34.62
C THR A 144 -20.27 8.25 35.62
N ALA A 145 -19.67 7.10 35.90
CA ALA A 145 -18.43 6.97 36.65
C ALA A 145 -17.50 6.12 35.79
N SER A 146 -16.40 6.74 35.38
CA SER A 146 -15.30 6.14 34.61
C SER A 146 -15.09 4.68 34.95
N THR A 147 -15.25 3.79 33.97
CA THR A 147 -14.89 2.37 34.10
C THR A 147 -13.38 2.26 34.32
N VAL A 148 -12.95 2.28 35.58
CA VAL A 148 -11.59 1.93 35.97
C VAL A 148 -11.50 0.41 35.84
N ILE A 149 -10.85 -0.05 34.77
CA ILE A 149 -10.59 -1.48 34.56
C ILE A 149 -9.45 -1.86 35.50
N ASP A 150 -9.75 -2.69 36.50
CA ASP A 150 -8.74 -3.25 37.39
C ASP A 150 -7.86 -4.26 36.64
N LEU A 151 -6.60 -3.88 36.43
CA LEU A 151 -5.59 -4.64 35.69
C LEU A 151 -4.85 -5.67 36.58
N SER A 152 -5.21 -5.81 37.86
CA SER A 152 -4.54 -6.71 38.81
C SER A 152 -4.53 -8.18 38.39
N ALA A 153 -5.54 -8.63 37.65
CA ALA A 153 -5.59 -9.97 37.07
C ALA A 153 -4.51 -10.19 36.00
N TYR A 154 -4.22 -9.15 35.21
CA TYR A 154 -3.20 -9.20 34.15
C TYR A 154 -1.79 -9.17 34.74
N GLU A 155 -1.59 -8.40 35.81
CA GLU A 155 -0.32 -8.30 36.52
C GLU A 155 0.09 -9.64 37.16
N ARG A 156 -0.84 -10.33 37.82
CA ARG A 156 -0.61 -11.68 38.39
C ARG A 156 -0.24 -12.71 37.33
N ALA A 157 -0.84 -12.64 36.15
CA ALA A 157 -0.54 -13.54 35.04
C ALA A 157 0.86 -13.29 34.45
N ALA A 158 1.34 -12.04 34.46
CA ALA A 158 2.68 -11.68 34.00
C ALA A 158 3.78 -12.17 34.96
N GLN A 159 3.56 -12.05 36.27
CA GLN A 159 4.52 -12.46 37.31
C GLN A 159 4.78 -13.97 37.34
N ASN A 160 3.78 -14.79 37.02
CA ASN A 160 3.93 -16.25 36.94
C ASN A 160 4.77 -16.72 35.73
N ARG A 161 5.17 -15.83 34.82
CA ARG A 161 5.96 -16.14 33.62
C ARG A 161 7.46 -15.89 33.80
N THR A 162 7.87 -15.23 34.88
CA THR A 162 9.25 -14.78 35.14
C THR A 162 9.98 -15.61 36.21
N ILE A 163 9.57 -16.87 36.43
CA ILE A 163 10.32 -17.80 37.28
C ILE A 163 11.03 -18.80 36.36
N GLN A 164 12.34 -18.58 36.16
CA GLN A 164 13.29 -19.62 35.76
C GLN A 164 13.65 -20.48 36.97
#